data_AF-I5AUW1-F1
#
_entry.id   AF-I5AUW1-F1
#
_cell.length_a   1.000
_cell.length_b   1.000
_cell.length_c   1.000
_cell.angle_alpha   90.00
_cell.angle_beta   90.00
_cell.angle_gamma   90.00
#
_symmetry.space_group_name_H-M   'P 1'
#
loop_
_entity.id
_entity.type
_entity.pdbx_description
1 polymer ?
#
loop_
_entity_poly.entity_id
_entity_poly.type
_entity_poly.pdbx_seq_one_letter_code
_entity_poly.pdbx_strand_id
1 'polypeptide(L)'
;MKKKNKKKKTDIRVRLFFFAVLLIVVAVFAFRMKDYREKKAAEARAAREAEQQDDDPRGKSFWQGAPELTVELLTPNQYSRPQLPLMETNAIVIHYTANPGTSAQENRDYFESLKHGISGEHVSSHFVIGLEGEIIQCIPCSEMSYASNDRNTDSIAIECCHPDDTGEFTEETYASCVKLTAWLCKAFHVPVENVIRHYDITGKDCPRFYVRDEEAWTQFKADVADRYEELLEGKD
;
A
#
# COMPACT_ATOMS: atom_id res chain seq x y z
N MET A 1 -1.09 -47.51 59.86
CA MET A 1 -1.70 -46.60 58.86
C MET A 1 -0.63 -45.81 58.13
N LYS A 2 -0.38 -46.00 56.80
CA LYS A 2 0.36 -45.03 55.92
C LYS A 2 0.59 -45.45 54.44
N LYS A 3 0.05 -46.57 53.92
CA LYS A 3 0.34 -47.03 52.52
C LYS A 3 -0.67 -46.61 51.42
N LYS A 4 -1.88 -46.13 51.74
CA LYS A 4 -2.91 -45.80 50.73
C LYS A 4 -2.76 -44.43 50.03
N ASN A 5 -1.98 -43.49 50.58
CA ASN A 5 -1.84 -42.12 50.02
C ASN A 5 -0.73 -41.93 48.97
N LYS A 6 0.20 -42.88 48.80
CA LYS A 6 1.25 -42.77 47.77
C LYS A 6 0.72 -43.10 46.37
N LYS A 7 -0.07 -44.17 46.20
CA LYS A 7 -0.60 -44.60 44.88
C LYS A 7 -1.49 -43.54 44.18
N LYS A 8 -2.40 -42.87 44.92
CA LYS A 8 -3.25 -41.79 44.35
C LYS A 8 -2.45 -40.54 43.95
N LYS A 9 -1.40 -40.17 44.71
CA LYS A 9 -0.52 -39.04 44.36
C LYS A 9 0.34 -39.32 43.14
N THR A 10 0.77 -40.57 42.94
CA THR A 10 1.52 -40.98 41.74
C THR A 10 0.62 -40.94 40.50
N ASP A 11 -0.62 -41.41 40.58
CA ASP A 11 -1.60 -41.36 39.47
C ASP A 11 -1.92 -39.92 39.03
N ILE A 12 -2.13 -38.99 39.97
CA ILE A 12 -2.35 -37.57 39.65
C ILE A 12 -1.11 -36.92 39.00
N ARG A 13 0.09 -37.22 39.49
CA ARG A 13 1.34 -36.70 38.89
C ARG A 13 1.59 -37.25 37.49
N VAL A 14 1.25 -38.52 37.25
CA VAL A 14 1.34 -39.14 35.93
C VAL A 14 0.30 -38.53 34.99
N ARG A 15 -0.94 -38.29 35.43
CA ARG A 15 -1.96 -37.58 34.63
C ARG A 15 -1.59 -36.13 34.33
N LEU A 16 -1.06 -35.40 35.31
CA LEU A 16 -0.56 -34.04 35.12
C LEU A 16 0.63 -34.01 34.15
N PHE A 17 1.51 -35.01 34.21
CA PHE A 17 2.61 -35.15 33.26
C PHE A 17 2.09 -35.39 31.84
N PHE A 18 1.17 -36.34 31.64
CA PHE A 18 0.57 -36.58 30.32
C PHE A 18 -0.24 -35.37 29.81
N PHE A 19 -0.92 -34.64 30.70
CA PHE A 19 -1.64 -33.42 30.35
C PHE A 19 -0.68 -32.29 29.94
N ALA A 20 0.42 -32.10 30.65
CA ALA A 20 1.46 -31.13 30.28
C ALA A 20 2.12 -31.49 28.94
N VAL A 21 2.41 -32.77 28.71
CA VAL A 21 2.93 -33.26 27.42
C VAL A 21 1.91 -33.01 26.31
N LEU A 22 0.62 -33.26 26.54
CA LEU A 22 -0.45 -32.98 25.57
C LEU A 22 -0.53 -31.48 25.23
N LEU A 23 -0.43 -30.59 26.22
CA LEU A 23 -0.43 -29.14 25.98
C LEU A 23 0.77 -28.69 25.14
N ILE A 24 1.96 -29.24 25.40
CA ILE A 24 3.17 -28.96 24.60
C ILE A 24 2.96 -29.43 23.15
N VAL A 25 2.41 -30.63 22.96
CA VAL A 25 2.12 -31.16 21.61
C VAL A 25 1.13 -30.28 20.86
N VAL A 26 0.06 -29.81 21.52
CA VAL A 26 -0.93 -28.90 20.94
C VAL A 26 -0.30 -27.55 20.59
N ALA A 27 0.54 -26.98 21.47
CA ALA A 27 1.22 -25.72 21.20
C ALA A 27 2.19 -25.81 20.02
N VAL A 28 2.98 -26.90 19.93
CA VAL A 28 3.88 -27.16 18.79
C VAL A 28 3.07 -27.34 17.50
N PHE A 29 1.95 -28.06 17.56
CA PHE A 29 1.06 -28.23 16.40
C PHE A 29 0.46 -26.90 15.94
N ALA A 30 -0.04 -26.07 16.86
CA ALA A 30 -0.57 -24.74 16.55
C ALA A 30 0.49 -23.82 15.95
N PHE A 31 1.71 -23.83 16.50
CA PHE A 31 2.83 -23.06 15.95
C PHE A 31 3.19 -23.52 14.53
N ARG A 32 3.28 -24.83 14.29
CA ARG A 32 3.51 -25.39 12.95
C ARG A 32 2.39 -25.05 11.97
N MET A 33 1.14 -25.06 12.42
CA MET A 33 -0.01 -24.66 11.60
C MET A 33 0.01 -23.17 11.25
N LYS A 34 0.45 -22.30 12.17
CA LYS A 34 0.65 -20.87 11.91
C LYS A 34 1.75 -20.66 10.87
N ASP A 35 2.92 -21.26 11.07
CA ASP A 35 4.06 -21.18 10.14
C ASP A 35 3.69 -21.75 8.76
N TYR A 36 2.94 -22.86 8.69
CA TYR A 36 2.42 -23.40 7.43
C TYR A 36 1.45 -22.44 6.74
N ARG A 37 0.55 -21.78 7.49
CA ARG A 37 -0.38 -20.79 6.93
C ARG A 37 0.36 -19.56 6.41
N GLU A 38 1.34 -19.05 7.15
CA GLU A 38 2.17 -17.91 6.75
C GLU A 38 2.96 -18.23 5.49
N LYS A 39 3.61 -19.41 5.43
CA LYS A 39 4.32 -19.86 4.22
C LYS A 39 3.39 -20.02 3.03
N LYS A 40 2.22 -20.65 3.22
CA LYS A 40 1.25 -20.82 2.13
C LYS A 40 0.67 -19.48 1.65
N ALA A 41 0.50 -18.52 2.55
CA ALA A 41 0.09 -17.15 2.20
C ALA A 41 1.19 -16.42 1.45
N ALA A 42 2.46 -16.54 1.88
CA ALA A 42 3.61 -15.98 1.18
C ALA A 42 3.81 -16.60 -0.21
N GLU A 43 3.65 -17.92 -0.34
CA GLU A 43 3.68 -18.61 -1.65
C GLU A 43 2.54 -18.16 -2.55
N ALA A 44 1.32 -18.00 -2.02
CA ALA A 44 0.19 -17.48 -2.79
C ALA A 44 0.39 -16.01 -3.19
N ARG A 45 1.01 -15.20 -2.32
CA ARG A 45 1.41 -13.82 -2.63
C ARG A 45 2.46 -13.80 -3.74
N ALA A 46 3.55 -14.57 -3.60
CA ALA A 46 4.59 -14.69 -4.61
C ALA A 46 4.07 -15.26 -5.94
N ALA A 47 3.12 -16.19 -5.91
CA ALA A 47 2.48 -16.72 -7.12
C ALA A 47 1.58 -15.67 -7.80
N ARG A 48 0.85 -14.87 -7.02
CA ARG A 48 0.08 -13.73 -7.54
C ARG A 48 0.97 -12.64 -8.10
N GLU A 49 2.07 -12.31 -7.43
CA GLU A 49 3.09 -11.37 -7.91
C GLU A 49 3.75 -11.88 -9.21
N ALA A 50 4.00 -13.19 -9.33
CA ALA A 50 4.53 -13.81 -10.54
C ALA A 50 3.52 -13.87 -11.70
N GLU A 51 2.22 -13.97 -11.39
CA GLU A 51 1.13 -14.02 -12.39
C GLU A 51 0.62 -12.61 -12.78
N GLN A 52 0.69 -11.62 -11.87
CA GLN A 52 0.51 -10.18 -12.12
C GLN A 52 1.77 -9.55 -12.72
N GLN A 53 2.49 -10.29 -13.57
CA GLN A 53 3.53 -9.70 -14.41
C GLN A 53 2.89 -8.83 -15.50
N ASP A 54 3.01 -7.52 -15.31
CA ASP A 54 3.08 -6.50 -16.38
C ASP A 54 1.87 -6.45 -17.33
N ASP A 55 0.66 -6.30 -16.77
CA ASP A 55 -0.54 -5.92 -17.55
C ASP A 55 -0.52 -4.42 -17.91
N ASP A 56 0.60 -3.74 -17.66
CA ASP A 56 0.85 -2.42 -18.21
C ASP A 56 1.21 -2.54 -19.70
N PRO A 57 0.39 -2.01 -20.61
CA PRO A 57 0.65 -2.10 -22.04
C PRO A 57 1.97 -1.45 -22.49
N ARG A 58 2.64 -0.68 -21.63
CA ARG A 58 3.93 -0.02 -21.90
C ARG A 58 5.15 -0.95 -21.70
N GLY A 59 5.01 -2.04 -20.94
CA GLY A 59 6.01 -3.09 -20.76
C GLY A 59 7.24 -2.73 -19.89
N LYS A 60 8.02 -3.74 -19.52
CA LYS A 60 9.20 -3.66 -18.63
C LYS A 60 10.21 -2.54 -18.92
N SER A 61 10.43 -2.17 -20.18
CA SER A 61 11.38 -1.08 -20.51
C SER A 61 10.88 0.29 -20.05
N PHE A 62 9.56 0.49 -20.01
CA PHE A 62 8.96 1.72 -19.50
C PHE A 62 9.25 1.89 -18.00
N TRP A 63 9.18 0.80 -17.23
CA TRP A 63 9.41 0.77 -15.79
C TRP A 63 10.90 0.80 -15.38
N GLN A 64 11.82 0.96 -16.33
CA GLN A 64 13.24 1.04 -16.01
C GLN A 64 13.53 2.28 -15.14
N GLY A 65 14.24 2.07 -14.02
CA GLY A 65 14.58 3.12 -13.06
C GLY A 65 13.43 3.54 -12.13
N ALA A 66 12.28 2.85 -12.18
CA ALA A 66 11.22 3.05 -11.21
C ALA A 66 11.69 2.65 -9.81
N PRO A 67 11.18 3.30 -8.74
CA PRO A 67 11.41 2.79 -7.39
C PRO A 67 10.84 1.37 -7.25
N GLU A 68 11.42 0.60 -6.32
CA GLU A 68 10.91 -0.72 -5.99
C GLU A 68 9.45 -0.63 -5.51
N LEU A 69 8.58 -1.41 -6.12
CA LEU A 69 7.16 -1.45 -5.83
C LEU A 69 6.60 -2.86 -5.98
N THR A 70 5.53 -3.15 -5.25
CA THR A 70 4.76 -4.38 -5.39
C THR A 70 3.52 -4.10 -6.25
N VAL A 71 3.30 -4.90 -7.29
CA VAL A 71 2.11 -4.80 -8.13
C VAL A 71 1.02 -5.69 -7.55
N GLU A 72 -0.04 -5.08 -7.02
CA GLU A 72 -1.22 -5.79 -6.50
C GLU A 72 -2.50 -5.16 -7.05
N LEU A 73 -2.72 -5.32 -8.36
CA LEU A 73 -3.86 -4.67 -9.01
C LEU A 73 -5.22 -5.09 -8.43
N LEU A 74 -6.15 -4.14 -8.34
CA LEU A 74 -7.51 -4.42 -7.90
C LEU A 74 -8.23 -5.36 -8.89
N THR A 75 -9.18 -6.16 -8.43
CA THR A 75 -10.05 -6.94 -9.32
C THR A 75 -10.93 -5.98 -10.15
N PRO A 76 -11.03 -6.13 -11.49
CA PRO A 76 -11.93 -5.33 -12.32
C PRO A 76 -13.38 -5.29 -11.79
N ASN A 77 -13.91 -4.08 -11.58
CA ASN A 77 -15.26 -3.83 -11.08
C ASN A 77 -15.67 -2.35 -11.26
N GLN A 78 -16.98 -2.05 -11.27
CA GLN A 78 -17.45 -0.68 -11.52
C GLN A 78 -17.13 0.34 -10.42
N TYR A 79 -16.84 -0.10 -9.20
CA TYR A 79 -16.70 0.76 -8.02
C TYR A 79 -15.26 1.21 -7.78
N SER A 80 -14.27 0.35 -7.94
CA SER A 80 -12.86 0.69 -7.66
C SER A 80 -11.88 0.43 -8.80
N ARG A 81 -12.23 -0.37 -9.82
CA ARG A 81 -11.38 -0.54 -11.02
C ARG A 81 -12.23 -0.74 -12.27
N PRO A 82 -12.73 0.35 -12.87
CA PRO A 82 -13.66 0.25 -13.99
C PRO A 82 -12.99 -0.15 -15.31
N GLN A 83 -11.64 -0.23 -15.34
CA GLN A 83 -10.83 -0.46 -16.55
C GLN A 83 -11.08 0.58 -17.65
N LEU A 84 -11.46 1.81 -17.25
CA LEU A 84 -11.56 2.92 -18.18
C LEU A 84 -10.14 3.40 -18.52
N PRO A 85 -9.82 3.63 -19.80
CA PRO A 85 -8.47 4.02 -20.19
C PRO A 85 -8.12 5.42 -19.70
N LEU A 86 -6.87 5.59 -19.26
CA LEU A 86 -6.23 6.87 -19.04
C LEU A 86 -5.40 7.19 -20.29
N MET A 87 -5.94 8.03 -21.16
CA MET A 87 -5.35 8.29 -22.48
C MET A 87 -4.10 9.16 -22.41
N GLU A 88 -4.09 10.11 -21.49
CA GLU A 88 -2.98 11.05 -21.24
C GLU A 88 -2.85 11.25 -19.73
N THR A 89 -1.62 11.48 -19.27
CA THR A 89 -1.33 11.86 -17.89
C THR A 89 -0.84 13.31 -17.90
N ASN A 90 -1.66 14.22 -17.38
CA ASN A 90 -1.36 15.64 -17.33
C ASN A 90 -0.98 16.12 -15.92
N ALA A 91 -1.26 15.33 -14.89
CA ALA A 91 -0.94 15.66 -13.50
C ALA A 91 -0.65 14.41 -12.66
N ILE A 92 0.10 14.61 -11.58
CA ILE A 92 0.25 13.64 -10.49
C ILE A 92 -0.37 14.27 -9.25
N VAL A 93 -1.30 13.56 -8.62
CA VAL A 93 -2.07 14.07 -7.48
C VAL A 93 -1.64 13.35 -6.22
N ILE A 94 -1.14 14.12 -5.25
CA ILE A 94 -0.75 13.61 -3.94
C ILE A 94 -1.97 13.65 -3.02
N HIS A 95 -2.18 12.54 -2.32
CA HIS A 95 -3.24 12.33 -1.34
C HIS A 95 -2.66 11.83 -0.02
N TYR A 96 -3.50 11.81 1.01
CA TYR A 96 -3.25 11.08 2.23
C TYR A 96 -4.46 10.19 2.52
N THR A 97 -4.23 9.04 3.12
CA THR A 97 -5.28 8.03 3.30
C THR A 97 -6.42 8.48 4.21
N ALA A 98 -6.22 9.54 4.99
CA ALA A 98 -7.13 10.00 6.04
C ALA A 98 -7.51 8.89 7.03
N ASN A 99 -6.59 7.93 7.21
CA ASN A 99 -6.78 6.73 8.01
C ASN A 99 -5.48 6.45 8.81
N PRO A 100 -5.28 7.18 9.92
CA PRO A 100 -4.01 7.17 10.64
C PRO A 100 -3.56 5.77 11.09
N GLY A 101 -2.27 5.49 10.98
CA GLY A 101 -1.65 4.27 11.49
C GLY A 101 -1.94 3.01 10.68
N THR A 102 -2.56 3.13 9.50
CA THR A 102 -2.81 1.99 8.61
C THR A 102 -1.67 1.77 7.61
N SER A 103 -1.49 0.51 7.22
CA SER A 103 -0.49 0.07 6.24
C SER A 103 -0.94 0.31 4.80
N ALA A 104 0.00 0.22 3.85
CA ALA A 104 -0.35 0.28 2.42
C ALA A 104 -1.31 -0.86 2.03
N GLN A 105 -1.08 -2.06 2.56
CA GLN A 105 -1.90 -3.24 2.29
C GLN A 105 -3.35 -3.05 2.76
N GLU A 106 -3.56 -2.51 3.96
CA GLU A 106 -4.91 -2.30 4.48
C GLU A 106 -5.72 -1.32 3.61
N ASN A 107 -5.09 -0.26 3.11
CA ASN A 107 -5.74 0.70 2.20
C ASN A 107 -6.01 0.07 0.82
N ARG A 108 -5.08 -0.71 0.27
CA ARG A 108 -5.31 -1.48 -0.96
C ARG A 108 -6.45 -2.49 -0.80
N ASP A 109 -6.49 -3.20 0.33
CA ASP A 109 -7.52 -4.19 0.63
C ASP A 109 -8.89 -3.53 0.85
N TYR A 110 -8.92 -2.31 1.40
CA TYR A 110 -10.12 -1.49 1.44
C TYR A 110 -10.66 -1.21 0.02
N PHE A 111 -9.82 -0.72 -0.90
CA PHE A 111 -10.25 -0.48 -2.29
C PHE A 111 -10.72 -1.77 -2.99
N GLU A 112 -10.08 -2.90 -2.71
CA GLU A 112 -10.51 -4.21 -3.23
C GLU A 112 -11.90 -4.61 -2.76
N SER A 113 -12.21 -4.33 -1.49
CA SER A 113 -13.47 -4.72 -0.87
C SER A 113 -14.69 -4.04 -1.53
N LEU A 114 -14.49 -2.87 -2.13
CA LEU A 114 -15.53 -2.09 -2.81
C LEU A 114 -16.12 -2.81 -4.04
N LYS A 115 -15.44 -3.82 -4.60
CA LYS A 115 -15.97 -4.63 -5.70
C LYS A 115 -17.32 -5.30 -5.42
N HIS A 116 -17.67 -5.44 -4.13
CA HIS A 116 -18.94 -6.01 -3.69
C HIS A 116 -20.10 -4.98 -3.69
N GLY A 117 -19.82 -3.69 -3.90
CA GLY A 117 -20.83 -2.63 -4.00
C GLY A 117 -21.58 -2.34 -2.70
N ILE A 118 -21.01 -2.70 -1.55
CA ILE A 118 -21.71 -2.61 -0.24
C ILE A 118 -21.89 -1.15 0.20
N SER A 119 -20.90 -0.28 -0.07
CA SER A 119 -20.96 1.14 0.28
C SER A 119 -21.58 2.02 -0.82
N GLY A 120 -21.58 1.56 -2.08
CA GLY A 120 -21.92 2.38 -3.25
C GLY A 120 -20.89 3.46 -3.59
N GLU A 121 -19.74 3.47 -2.91
CA GLU A 121 -18.67 4.43 -3.13
C GLU A 121 -17.81 4.05 -4.34
N HIS A 122 -17.27 5.08 -5.00
CA HIS A 122 -16.32 4.92 -6.09
C HIS A 122 -14.97 5.49 -5.65
N VAL A 123 -14.07 4.62 -5.19
CA VAL A 123 -12.79 5.01 -4.60
C VAL A 123 -11.69 4.03 -4.98
N SER A 124 -10.53 4.55 -5.37
CA SER A 124 -9.31 3.81 -5.64
C SER A 124 -8.15 4.79 -5.81
N SER A 125 -6.90 4.34 -5.73
CA SER A 125 -5.72 5.11 -6.13
C SER A 125 -4.85 4.30 -7.07
N HIS A 126 -3.96 4.93 -7.84
CA HIS A 126 -2.96 4.19 -8.64
C HIS A 126 -1.92 3.55 -7.74
N PHE A 127 -1.45 4.30 -6.75
CA PHE A 127 -0.45 3.86 -5.79
C PHE A 127 -0.88 4.14 -4.35
N VAL A 128 -0.42 3.28 -3.45
CA VAL A 128 -0.43 3.51 -2.00
C VAL A 128 0.99 3.38 -1.48
N ILE A 129 1.44 4.36 -0.69
CA ILE A 129 2.74 4.35 -0.01
C ILE A 129 2.51 4.17 1.48
N GLY A 130 3.10 3.13 2.07
CA GLY A 130 2.95 2.81 3.48
C GLY A 130 3.94 3.54 4.38
N LEU A 131 3.78 3.34 5.69
CA LEU A 131 4.55 4.04 6.74
C LEU A 131 6.04 3.73 6.71
N GLU A 132 6.43 2.62 6.09
CA GLU A 132 7.83 2.17 5.96
C GLU A 132 8.37 2.48 4.55
N GLY A 133 7.62 3.26 3.76
CA GLY A 133 7.97 3.64 2.40
C GLY A 133 7.66 2.59 1.34
N GLU A 134 7.03 1.46 1.71
CA GLU A 134 6.65 0.43 0.76
C GLU A 134 5.58 0.94 -0.21
N ILE A 135 5.74 0.65 -1.50
CA ILE A 135 4.84 1.12 -2.57
C ILE A 135 4.03 -0.06 -3.09
N ILE A 136 2.70 0.07 -3.09
CA ILE A 136 1.78 -0.87 -3.72
C ILE A 136 1.07 -0.20 -4.88
N GLN A 137 1.21 -0.75 -6.09
CA GLN A 137 0.43 -0.35 -7.25
C GLN A 137 -0.92 -1.08 -7.27
N CYS A 138 -2.01 -0.32 -7.21
CA CYS A 138 -3.38 -0.83 -7.16
C CYS A 138 -4.10 -0.75 -8.52
N ILE A 139 -3.78 0.26 -9.35
CA ILE A 139 -4.38 0.47 -10.67
C ILE A 139 -3.24 0.69 -11.68
N PRO A 140 -3.27 0.06 -12.87
CA PRO A 140 -2.29 0.36 -13.92
C PRO A 140 -2.33 1.84 -14.29
N CYS A 141 -1.19 2.47 -14.54
CA CYS A 141 -1.18 3.89 -14.95
C CYS A 141 -1.67 4.12 -16.40
N SER A 142 -2.22 3.08 -17.05
CA SER A 142 -2.96 3.14 -18.32
C SER A 142 -4.48 3.13 -18.10
N GLU A 143 -4.93 2.98 -16.86
CA GLU A 143 -6.32 2.99 -16.43
C GLU A 143 -6.58 4.19 -15.51
N MET A 144 -7.80 4.70 -15.55
CA MET A 144 -8.29 5.72 -14.63
C MET A 144 -8.48 5.14 -13.23
N SER A 145 -8.15 5.93 -12.19
CA SER A 145 -8.54 5.67 -10.80
C SER A 145 -9.59 6.68 -10.34
N TYR A 146 -10.43 6.31 -9.36
CA TYR A 146 -11.37 7.19 -8.69
C TYR A 146 -10.77 7.85 -7.43
N ALA A 147 -9.87 8.82 -7.62
CA ALA A 147 -9.18 9.53 -6.53
C ALA A 147 -9.33 11.07 -6.57
N SER A 148 -9.34 11.63 -7.78
CA SER A 148 -9.10 13.04 -8.07
C SER A 148 -10.30 13.75 -8.73
N ASN A 149 -11.52 13.26 -8.53
CA ASN A 149 -12.77 13.85 -9.04
C ASN A 149 -12.78 14.10 -10.56
N ASP A 150 -12.88 15.35 -11.01
CA ASP A 150 -12.92 15.73 -12.42
C ASP A 150 -11.56 15.56 -13.12
N ARG A 151 -10.47 15.41 -12.35
CA ARG A 151 -9.14 15.05 -12.85
C ARG A 151 -8.87 13.54 -12.83
N ASN A 152 -9.86 12.69 -12.53
CA ASN A 152 -9.70 11.23 -12.62
C ASN A 152 -9.22 10.82 -14.02
N THR A 153 -9.72 11.48 -15.07
CA THR A 153 -9.49 11.12 -16.47
C THR A 153 -8.14 11.54 -17.04
N ASP A 154 -7.30 12.26 -16.27
CA ASP A 154 -6.02 12.78 -16.77
C ASP A 154 -4.92 12.87 -15.69
N SER A 155 -5.05 12.13 -14.58
CA SER A 155 -4.06 12.15 -13.51
C SER A 155 -3.73 10.78 -12.94
N ILE A 156 -2.53 10.68 -12.38
CA ILE A 156 -2.07 9.54 -11.56
C ILE A 156 -2.16 9.95 -10.10
N ALA A 157 -2.83 9.14 -9.27
CA ALA A 157 -3.02 9.40 -7.85
C ALA A 157 -2.07 8.56 -6.99
N ILE A 158 -1.50 9.19 -5.96
CA ILE A 158 -0.66 8.55 -4.95
C ILE A 158 -1.29 8.81 -3.58
N GLU A 159 -1.69 7.74 -2.88
CA GLU A 159 -2.18 7.79 -1.51
C GLU A 159 -1.06 7.50 -0.53
N CYS A 160 -0.82 8.38 0.43
CA CYS A 160 0.24 8.23 1.41
C CYS A 160 -0.32 7.94 2.80
N CYS A 161 0.16 6.86 3.42
CA CYS A 161 -0.11 6.55 4.81
C CYS A 161 0.60 7.55 5.74
N HIS A 162 -0.03 7.80 6.89
CA HIS A 162 0.45 8.75 7.90
C HIS A 162 0.24 8.16 9.31
N PRO A 163 1.10 8.46 10.29
CA PRO A 163 1.07 7.81 11.59
C PRO A 163 -0.07 8.32 12.50
N ASP A 164 -0.49 9.59 12.35
CA ASP A 164 -1.47 10.23 13.22
C ASP A 164 -2.34 11.29 12.49
N ASP A 165 -3.23 11.94 13.24
CA ASP A 165 -4.22 12.89 12.71
C ASP A 165 -3.64 14.21 12.16
N THR A 166 -2.34 14.46 12.33
CA THR A 166 -1.67 15.61 11.68
C THR A 166 -1.70 15.44 10.15
N GLY A 167 -1.67 14.20 9.68
CA GLY A 167 -1.52 13.85 8.27
C GLY A 167 -0.10 14.02 7.74
N GLU A 168 0.88 14.30 8.62
CA GLU A 168 2.30 14.37 8.26
C GLU A 168 2.81 12.98 7.90
N PHE A 169 3.65 12.87 6.88
CA PHE A 169 4.20 11.60 6.44
C PHE A 169 5.39 11.21 7.32
N THR A 170 5.67 9.91 7.46
CA THR A 170 6.96 9.47 8.00
C THR A 170 8.08 9.85 7.03
N GLU A 171 9.33 9.87 7.49
CA GLU A 171 10.48 10.12 6.63
C GLU A 171 10.55 9.10 5.47
N GLU A 172 10.20 7.84 5.75
CA GLU A 172 10.18 6.75 4.78
C GLU A 172 9.05 6.91 3.74
N THR A 173 7.83 7.25 4.18
CA THR A 173 6.72 7.58 3.27
C THR A 173 7.10 8.78 2.40
N TYR A 174 7.64 9.84 3.00
CA TYR A 174 8.05 11.07 2.30
C TYR A 174 9.08 10.78 1.21
N ALA A 175 10.17 10.11 1.57
CA ALA A 175 11.25 9.78 0.64
C ALA A 175 10.75 8.94 -0.54
N SER A 176 9.84 7.99 -0.27
CA SER A 176 9.25 7.13 -1.31
C SER A 176 8.28 7.90 -2.19
N CYS A 177 7.50 8.82 -1.61
CA CYS A 177 6.61 9.72 -2.34
C CYS A 177 7.39 10.63 -3.29
N VAL A 178 8.49 11.25 -2.82
CA VAL A 178 9.37 12.08 -3.66
C VAL A 178 9.94 11.27 -4.83
N LYS A 179 10.51 10.08 -4.54
CA LYS A 179 11.09 9.20 -5.56
C LYS A 179 10.08 8.75 -6.61
N LEU A 180 8.92 8.28 -6.17
CA LEU A 180 7.86 7.82 -7.07
C LEU A 180 7.30 8.97 -7.91
N THR A 181 7.04 10.12 -7.29
CA THR A 181 6.49 11.29 -7.98
C THR A 181 7.46 11.80 -9.05
N ALA A 182 8.74 11.96 -8.72
CA ALA A 182 9.76 12.40 -9.67
C ALA A 182 9.93 11.41 -10.84
N TRP A 183 9.92 10.11 -10.54
CA TRP A 183 9.99 9.08 -11.59
C TRP A 183 8.76 9.12 -12.51
N LEU A 184 7.55 9.27 -11.95
CA LEU A 184 6.32 9.42 -12.72
C LEU A 184 6.35 10.69 -13.58
N CYS A 185 6.85 11.82 -13.06
CA CYS A 185 7.04 13.05 -13.84
C CYS A 185 7.86 12.78 -15.10
N LYS A 186 9.01 12.11 -14.93
CA LYS A 186 9.89 11.74 -16.06
C LYS A 186 9.23 10.74 -17.01
N ALA A 187 8.68 9.65 -16.48
CA ALA A 187 8.13 8.57 -17.30
C ALA A 187 6.93 9.03 -18.15
N PHE A 188 6.12 9.96 -17.62
CA PHE A 188 4.92 10.47 -18.27
C PHE A 188 5.10 11.85 -18.90
N HIS A 189 6.29 12.44 -18.83
CA HIS A 189 6.56 13.81 -19.28
C HIS A 189 5.63 14.85 -18.62
N VAL A 190 5.28 14.63 -17.35
CA VAL A 190 4.50 15.56 -16.54
C VAL A 190 5.47 16.56 -15.90
N PRO A 191 5.30 17.87 -16.12
CA PRO A 191 6.13 18.87 -15.46
C PRO A 191 5.88 18.87 -13.95
N VAL A 192 6.90 19.14 -13.13
CA VAL A 192 6.80 19.11 -11.66
C VAL A 192 5.79 20.15 -11.14
N GLU A 193 5.55 21.21 -11.91
CA GLU A 193 4.50 22.20 -11.67
C GLU A 193 3.11 21.56 -11.60
N ASN A 194 2.87 20.48 -12.36
CA ASN A 194 1.62 19.71 -12.39
C ASN A 194 1.58 18.57 -11.36
N VAL A 195 2.54 18.52 -10.43
CA VAL A 195 2.38 17.81 -9.16
C VAL A 195 1.52 18.67 -8.25
N ILE A 196 0.32 18.19 -7.95
CA ILE A 196 -0.73 18.94 -7.25
C ILE A 196 -1.32 18.13 -6.09
N ARG A 197 -2.02 18.80 -5.19
CA ARG A 197 -2.80 18.20 -4.10
C ARG A 197 -4.24 17.95 -4.57
N HIS A 198 -4.94 17.03 -3.92
CA HIS A 198 -6.39 16.93 -4.11
C HIS A 198 -7.13 18.23 -3.75
N TYR A 199 -6.56 18.99 -2.80
CA TYR A 199 -6.97 20.34 -2.46
C TYR A 199 -6.99 21.29 -3.66
N ASP A 200 -5.97 21.25 -4.52
CA ASP A 200 -5.86 22.18 -5.66
C ASP A 200 -6.95 21.92 -6.73
N ILE A 201 -7.61 20.76 -6.65
CA ILE A 201 -8.72 20.36 -7.52
C ILE A 201 -10.08 20.71 -6.89
N THR A 202 -10.25 20.37 -5.61
CA THR A 202 -11.59 20.35 -4.97
C THR A 202 -11.74 21.27 -3.76
N GLY A 203 -10.63 21.75 -3.19
CA GLY A 203 -10.58 22.42 -1.88
C GLY A 203 -10.68 21.46 -0.68
N LYS A 204 -10.70 20.13 -0.88
CA LYS A 204 -10.65 19.14 0.21
C LYS A 204 -9.33 19.26 0.96
N ASP A 205 -9.37 19.19 2.30
CA ASP A 205 -8.20 19.17 3.21
C ASP A 205 -7.37 17.87 3.04
N CYS A 206 -6.75 17.71 1.86
CA CYS A 206 -6.08 16.51 1.38
C CYS A 206 -4.96 16.89 0.39
N PRO A 207 -3.71 16.47 0.66
CA PRO A 207 -3.20 15.86 1.88
C PRO A 207 -3.12 16.89 3.01
N ARG A 208 -3.76 16.60 4.15
CA ARG A 208 -4.00 17.56 5.24
C ARG A 208 -2.78 18.38 5.66
N PHE A 209 -1.64 17.71 5.89
CA PHE A 209 -0.43 18.37 6.36
C PHE A 209 0.02 19.47 5.39
N TYR A 210 0.13 19.14 4.11
CA TYR A 210 0.52 20.08 3.05
C TYR A 210 -0.55 21.11 2.69
N VAL A 211 -1.82 20.90 3.05
CA VAL A 211 -2.85 21.94 2.94
C VAL A 211 -2.71 22.98 4.04
N ARG A 212 -2.27 22.56 5.23
CA ARG A 212 -2.16 23.42 6.42
C ARG A 212 -0.79 24.07 6.56
N ASP A 213 0.20 23.50 5.90
CA ASP A 213 1.57 24.00 5.85
C ASP A 213 2.02 24.14 4.38
N GLU A 214 1.86 25.35 3.85
CA GLU A 214 2.23 25.68 2.46
C GLU A 214 3.75 25.70 2.26
N GLU A 215 4.54 25.96 3.32
CA GLU A 215 6.00 25.91 3.25
C GLU A 215 6.46 24.45 3.08
N ALA A 216 5.88 23.52 3.85
CA ALA A 216 6.12 22.09 3.68
C ALA A 216 5.72 21.60 2.27
N TRP A 217 4.61 22.11 1.71
CA TRP A 217 4.21 21.76 0.34
C TRP A 217 5.21 22.27 -0.70
N THR A 218 5.67 23.51 -0.53
CA THR A 218 6.70 24.12 -1.38
C THR A 218 7.99 23.32 -1.32
N GLN A 219 8.40 22.88 -0.12
CA GLN A 219 9.59 22.04 0.05
C GLN A 219 9.42 20.68 -0.61
N PHE A 220 8.26 20.02 -0.47
CA PHE A 220 7.99 18.76 -1.16
C PHE A 220 8.14 18.90 -2.68
N LYS A 221 7.58 19.96 -3.28
CA LYS A 221 7.73 20.21 -4.72
C LYS A 221 9.18 20.47 -5.14
N ALA A 222 9.96 21.15 -4.30
CA ALA A 222 11.38 21.37 -4.54
C ALA A 222 12.15 20.04 -4.52
N ASP A 223 11.91 19.19 -3.54
CA ASP A 223 12.56 17.88 -3.44
C ASP A 223 12.20 16.96 -4.62
N VAL A 224 10.95 17.01 -5.09
CA VAL A 224 10.53 16.31 -6.32
C VAL A 224 11.27 16.86 -7.55
N ALA A 225 11.43 18.18 -7.65
CA ALA A 225 12.17 18.80 -8.74
C ALA A 225 13.65 18.40 -8.74
N ASP A 226 14.30 18.45 -7.59
CA ASP A 226 15.69 18.03 -7.43
C ASP A 226 15.86 16.56 -7.82
N ARG A 227 14.98 15.68 -7.33
CA ARG A 227 15.01 14.25 -7.69
C ARG A 227 14.72 14.02 -9.17
N TYR A 228 13.85 14.82 -9.78
CA TYR A 228 13.56 14.75 -11.21
C TYR A 228 14.80 15.11 -12.05
N GLU A 229 15.53 16.18 -11.69
CA GLU A 229 16.78 16.56 -12.37
C GLU A 229 17.87 15.48 -12.23
N GLU A 230 18.02 14.89 -11.04
CA GLU A 230 18.94 13.75 -10.85
C GLU A 230 18.61 12.57 -11.78
N LEU A 231 17.33 12.28 -11.97
CA LEU A 231 16.89 11.23 -12.90
C LEU A 231 17.17 11.58 -14.37
N LEU A 232 17.18 12.86 -14.76
CA LEU A 232 17.58 13.30 -16.09
C LEU A 232 19.09 13.18 -16.31
N GLU A 233 19.88 13.39 -15.26
CA GLU A 233 21.33 13.20 -15.25
C GLU A 233 21.76 11.72 -15.20
N GLY A 234 20.81 10.79 -15.02
CA GLY A 234 21.07 9.35 -14.96
C GLY A 234 21.56 8.86 -13.60
N LYS A 235 21.20 9.55 -12.51
CA LYS A 235 21.47 9.14 -11.13
C LYS A 235 20.29 8.35 -10.56
N ASP A 236 20.58 7.14 -10.09
CA ASP A 236 19.62 6.25 -9.41
C ASP A 236 19.45 6.59 -7.92
#